data_AF-A0A060YV58-F1
#
_entry.id   AF-A0A060YV58-F1
#
_cell.length_a   1.000
_cell.length_b   1.000
_cell.length_c   1.000
_cell.angle_alpha   90.00
_cell.angle_beta   90.00
_cell.angle_gamma   90.00
#
_symmetry.space_group_name_H-M   'P 1'
#
loop_
_entity.id
_entity.type
_entity.pdbx_description
1 polymer ?
#
loop_
_entity_poly.entity_id
_entity_poly.type
_entity_poly.pdbx_seq_one_letter_code
_entity_poly.pdbx_strand_id
1 'polypeptide(L)'
;MKISLSSLSRFIPYCSSDAWSGASAKTDQSDYAFMGSVIIKEVVNELLTKGLDSAKVLLLAGSSAGGTGVLLNVDRVAEHLESRGHGEIQVRGLADSGWFLDNKQYRSTDCHSTISCDPTEAIRRGIRYWGSVVPESCRQTHIGEEWNCFFGYKVYPTLKSKSVSMLFYFIFIRWIMYECYSTSYLLGGSCMSAITTGK
;
A
#
# COMPACT_ATOMS: atom_id res chain seq x y z
N MET A 1 2.31 36.25 1.46
CA MET A 1 2.70 35.03 2.20
C MET A 1 3.07 33.95 1.19
N LYS A 2 4.37 33.79 0.88
CA LYS A 2 4.84 32.69 0.02
C LYS A 2 4.95 31.45 0.90
N ILE A 3 3.99 30.53 0.81
CA ILE A 3 4.16 29.19 1.37
C ILE A 3 5.06 28.43 0.38
N SER A 4 6.35 28.36 0.69
CA SER A 4 7.30 27.55 -0.06
C SER A 4 7.12 26.08 0.32
N LEU A 5 6.22 25.36 -0.36
CA LEU A 5 6.14 23.91 -0.23
C LEU A 5 7.26 23.27 -1.05
N SER A 6 8.42 23.03 -0.44
CA SER A 6 9.40 22.08 -0.99
C SER A 6 8.86 20.66 -0.73
N SER A 7 8.00 20.17 -1.62
CA SER A 7 7.49 18.79 -1.58
C SER A 7 8.35 17.88 -2.45
N LEU A 8 8.97 16.85 -1.88
CA LEU A 8 9.61 15.79 -2.65
C LEU A 8 8.58 14.68 -2.90
N SER A 9 8.27 14.42 -4.17
CA SER A 9 7.42 13.33 -4.63
C SER A 9 8.28 12.22 -5.25
N ARG A 10 8.07 10.97 -4.82
CA ARG A 10 8.67 9.77 -5.40
C ARG A 10 7.60 8.78 -5.81
N PHE A 11 7.72 8.28 -7.04
CA PHE A 11 6.89 7.22 -7.59
C PHE A 11 7.55 5.87 -7.39
N ILE A 12 6.79 4.87 -6.94
CA ILE A 12 7.27 3.49 -6.78
C ILE A 12 6.45 2.60 -7.74
N PRO A 13 7.08 2.07 -8.81
CA PRO A 13 6.37 1.21 -9.76
C PRO A 13 5.96 -0.10 -9.09
N TYR A 14 4.76 -0.57 -9.40
CA TYR A 14 4.28 -1.85 -8.90
C TYR A 14 4.84 -3.01 -9.74
N CYS A 15 5.86 -3.68 -9.22
CA CYS A 15 6.54 -4.79 -9.89
C CYS A 15 6.45 -6.12 -9.13
N SER A 16 5.80 -6.14 -7.97
CA SER A 16 5.77 -7.30 -7.07
C SER A 16 4.55 -8.19 -7.23
N SER A 17 3.47 -7.72 -7.88
CA SER A 17 2.24 -8.51 -8.13
C SER A 17 1.57 -9.11 -6.88
N ASP A 18 1.84 -8.56 -5.69
CA ASP A 18 1.44 -9.08 -4.38
C ASP A 18 0.61 -8.10 -3.54
N ALA A 19 -0.02 -7.10 -4.18
CA ALA A 19 -0.75 -6.00 -3.54
C ALA A 19 0.06 -5.28 -2.44
N TRP A 20 1.39 -5.20 -2.62
CA TRP A 20 2.33 -4.61 -1.67
C TRP A 20 2.44 -5.33 -0.33
N SER A 21 2.05 -6.60 -0.28
CA SER A 21 1.97 -7.37 0.96
C SER A 21 3.10 -8.38 1.13
N GLY A 22 3.74 -8.84 0.04
CA GLY A 22 4.69 -9.93 0.06
C GLY A 22 6.00 -9.58 0.74
N ALA A 23 6.61 -10.57 1.39
CA ALA A 23 7.96 -10.53 1.95
C ALA A 23 8.80 -11.76 1.57
N SER A 24 8.40 -12.49 0.51
CA SER A 24 9.07 -13.71 0.05
C SER A 24 10.08 -13.40 -1.05
N ALA A 25 11.34 -13.70 -0.78
CA ALA A 25 12.39 -13.66 -1.79
C ALA A 25 12.26 -14.84 -2.77
N LYS A 26 12.88 -14.70 -3.95
CA LYS A 26 13.01 -15.81 -4.90
C LYS A 26 13.82 -16.95 -4.28
N THR A 27 13.34 -18.18 -4.44
CA THR A 27 14.04 -19.40 -4.04
C THR A 27 14.18 -20.33 -5.23
N ASP A 28 14.97 -21.40 -5.11
CA ASP A 28 15.06 -22.44 -6.16
C ASP A 28 13.73 -23.15 -6.42
N GLN A 29 12.78 -23.01 -5.50
CA GLN A 29 11.44 -23.60 -5.54
C GLN A 29 10.36 -22.61 -5.97
N SER A 30 10.70 -21.32 -6.15
CA SER A 30 9.75 -20.27 -6.53
C SER A 30 10.25 -19.49 -7.74
N ASP A 31 9.46 -19.46 -8.80
CA ASP A 31 9.84 -18.77 -10.03
C ASP A 31 9.87 -17.23 -9.87
N TYR A 32 9.10 -16.72 -8.90
CA TYR A 32 8.90 -15.30 -8.64
C TYR A 32 9.30 -14.89 -7.22
N ALA A 33 9.58 -13.60 -7.06
CA ALA A 33 9.74 -12.93 -5.78
C ALA A 33 8.52 -12.02 -5.53
N PHE A 34 7.98 -12.08 -4.31
CA PHE A 34 6.85 -11.27 -3.87
C PHE A 34 7.33 -10.42 -2.69
N MET A 35 7.84 -9.23 -3.00
CA MET A 35 8.59 -8.41 -2.04
C MET A 35 8.01 -7.00 -1.88
N GLY A 36 6.73 -6.79 -2.20
CA GLY A 36 6.11 -5.47 -2.20
C GLY A 36 6.23 -4.73 -0.85
N SER A 37 6.08 -5.43 0.27
CA SER A 37 6.26 -4.83 1.61
C SER A 37 7.71 -4.47 1.90
N VAL A 38 8.66 -5.27 1.40
CA VAL A 38 10.10 -5.06 1.55
C VAL A 38 10.54 -3.88 0.67
N ILE A 39 10.03 -3.77 -0.56
CA ILE A 39 10.29 -2.66 -1.48
C ILE A 39 9.91 -1.32 -0.82
N ILE A 40 8.73 -1.23 -0.18
CA ILE A 40 8.32 -0.01 0.52
C ILE A 40 9.31 0.35 1.62
N LYS A 41 9.72 -0.63 2.44
CA LYS A 41 10.69 -0.43 3.51
C LYS A 41 12.03 0.09 3.00
N GLU A 42 12.57 -0.50 1.94
CA GLU A 42 13.86 -0.10 1.39
C GLU A 42 13.80 1.26 0.69
N VAL A 43 12.69 1.60 0.01
CA VAL A 43 12.49 2.95 -0.52
C VAL A 43 12.48 3.98 0.62
N VAL A 44 11.84 3.69 1.74
CA VAL A 44 11.86 4.59 2.92
C VAL A 44 13.29 4.75 3.45
N ASN A 45 14.07 3.67 3.55
CA ASN A 45 15.48 3.74 3.95
C ASN A 45 16.31 4.63 3.02
N GLU A 46 16.13 4.48 1.71
CA GLU A 46 16.85 5.28 0.73
C GLU A 46 16.43 6.76 0.82
N LEU A 47 15.15 7.04 1.02
CA LEU A 47 14.63 8.39 1.15
C LEU A 47 15.13 9.10 2.43
N LEU A 48 15.40 8.38 3.52
CA LEU A 48 16.04 8.94 4.71
C LEU A 48 17.39 9.59 4.36
N THR A 49 18.17 8.99 3.48
CA THR A 49 19.45 9.56 3.01
C THR A 49 19.28 10.73 2.02
N LYS A 50 18.05 10.97 1.55
CA LYS A 50 17.69 11.95 0.52
C LYS A 50 16.78 13.07 1.03
N GLY A 51 16.76 13.29 2.36
CA GLY A 51 16.07 14.41 2.99
C GLY A 51 14.78 14.06 3.74
N LEU A 52 14.34 12.79 3.72
CA LEU A 52 13.18 12.36 4.52
C LEU A 52 13.46 12.46 6.03
N ASP A 53 14.72 12.33 6.44
CA ASP A 53 15.18 12.51 7.83
C ASP A 53 14.80 13.88 8.44
N SER A 54 14.62 14.89 7.59
CA SER A 54 14.22 16.25 7.98
C SER A 54 12.74 16.58 7.72
N ALA A 55 11.96 15.62 7.22
CA ALA A 55 10.57 15.85 6.84
C ALA A 55 9.65 15.93 8.06
N LYS A 56 8.61 16.77 8.00
CA LYS A 56 7.57 16.82 9.04
C LYS A 56 6.48 15.78 8.84
N VAL A 57 6.17 15.47 7.58
CA VAL A 57 5.10 14.56 7.19
C VAL A 57 5.57 13.69 6.05
N LEU A 58 5.33 12.39 6.18
CA LEU A 58 5.41 11.41 5.10
C LEU A 58 3.98 10.95 4.76
N LEU A 59 3.51 11.27 3.56
CA LEU A 59 2.25 10.78 3.03
C LEU A 59 2.52 9.59 2.10
N LEU A 60 2.08 8.41 2.52
CA LEU A 60 2.05 7.20 1.68
C LEU A 60 0.72 7.17 0.93
N ALA A 61 0.76 7.31 -0.39
CA ALA A 61 -0.42 7.39 -1.24
C ALA A 61 -0.41 6.29 -2.30
N GLY A 62 -1.55 5.71 -2.64
CA GLY A 62 -1.61 4.66 -3.66
C GLY A 62 -3.00 4.51 -4.25
N SER A 63 -3.06 3.99 -5.48
CA SER A 63 -4.30 3.77 -6.22
C SER A 63 -4.50 2.29 -6.55
N SER A 64 -5.76 1.81 -6.53
CA SER A 64 -6.11 0.42 -6.80
C SER A 64 -5.38 -0.54 -5.84
N ALA A 65 -4.61 -1.52 -6.32
CA ALA A 65 -3.77 -2.38 -5.47
C ALA A 65 -2.77 -1.58 -4.62
N GLY A 66 -2.33 -0.41 -5.09
CA GLY A 66 -1.53 0.53 -4.31
C GLY A 66 -2.32 1.11 -3.14
N GLY A 67 -3.60 1.41 -3.31
CA GLY A 67 -4.46 1.89 -2.23
C GLY A 67 -4.61 0.85 -1.12
N THR A 68 -4.79 -0.42 -1.46
CA THR A 68 -4.75 -1.53 -0.50
C THR A 68 -3.37 -1.62 0.15
N GLY A 69 -2.30 -1.46 -0.63
CA GLY A 69 -0.93 -1.41 -0.13
C GLY A 69 -0.69 -0.32 0.92
N VAL A 70 -1.35 0.84 0.81
CA VAL A 70 -1.28 1.91 1.83
C VAL A 70 -1.82 1.38 3.15
N LEU A 71 -3.01 0.77 3.14
CA LEU A 71 -3.66 0.23 4.34
C LEU A 71 -2.81 -0.86 5.00
N LEU A 72 -2.14 -1.69 4.21
CA LEU A 72 -1.31 -2.79 4.70
C LEU A 72 0.06 -2.35 5.24
N ASN A 73 0.57 -1.19 4.83
CA ASN A 73 1.95 -0.78 5.13
C ASN A 73 2.10 0.52 5.92
N VAL A 74 1.07 1.36 6.03
CA VAL A 74 1.18 2.69 6.67
C VAL A 74 1.72 2.61 8.10
N ASP A 75 1.19 1.71 8.93
CA ASP A 75 1.65 1.52 10.31
C ASP A 75 3.07 0.93 10.36
N ARG A 76 3.39 0.01 9.45
CA ARG A 76 4.74 -0.58 9.35
C ARG A 76 5.78 0.48 8.99
N VAL A 77 5.43 1.43 8.12
CA VAL A 77 6.29 2.56 7.77
C VAL A 77 6.48 3.49 8.96
N ALA A 78 5.42 3.78 9.71
CA ALA A 78 5.50 4.57 10.95
C ALA A 78 6.42 3.91 11.99
N GLU A 79 6.16 2.64 12.30
CA GLU A 79 6.96 1.85 13.25
C GLU A 79 8.43 1.72 12.78
N HIS A 80 8.65 1.59 11.47
CA HIS A 80 10.00 1.55 10.91
C HIS A 80 10.73 2.88 11.10
N LEU A 81 10.09 4.03 10.81
CA LEU A 81 10.69 5.36 11.04
C LEU A 81 10.98 5.61 12.52
N GLU A 82 10.05 5.26 13.41
CA GLU A 82 10.23 5.32 14.86
C GLU A 82 11.46 4.50 15.29
N SER A 83 11.60 3.25 14.79
CA SER A 83 12.75 2.39 15.10
C SER A 83 14.10 2.93 14.60
N ARG A 84 14.07 3.83 13.62
CA ARG A 84 15.25 4.49 13.04
C ARG A 84 15.56 5.84 13.69
N GLY A 85 14.81 6.23 14.72
CA GLY A 85 15.00 7.48 15.46
C GLY A 85 14.30 8.69 14.85
N HIS A 86 13.32 8.47 13.96
CA HIS A 86 12.56 9.51 13.27
C HIS A 86 11.07 9.53 13.70
N GLY A 87 10.81 9.40 15.01
CA GLY A 87 9.46 9.33 15.56
C GLY A 87 8.67 10.64 15.47
N GLU A 88 9.34 11.76 15.20
CA GLU A 88 8.74 13.07 14.97
C GLU A 88 8.07 13.20 13.59
N ILE A 89 8.40 12.33 12.64
CA ILE A 89 7.82 12.34 11.28
C ILE A 89 6.39 11.81 11.35
N GLN A 90 5.42 12.65 11.00
CA GLN A 90 4.02 12.22 10.93
C GLN A 90 3.77 11.39 9.68
N VAL A 91 3.54 10.09 9.85
CA VAL A 91 3.13 9.22 8.74
C VAL A 91 1.61 9.30 8.53
N ARG A 92 1.20 9.50 7.28
CA ARG A 92 -0.21 9.57 6.87
C ARG A 92 -0.44 8.65 5.67
N GLY A 93 -1.66 8.15 5.52
CA GLY A 93 -2.05 7.30 4.41
C GLY A 93 -3.08 7.98 3.51
N LEU A 94 -2.96 7.79 2.20
CA LEU A 94 -3.99 8.12 1.22
C LEU A 94 -4.29 6.91 0.33
N ALA A 95 -5.34 6.18 0.68
CA ALA A 95 -5.80 5.04 -0.11
C ALA A 95 -6.88 5.51 -1.10
N ASP A 96 -6.54 5.53 -2.39
CA ASP A 96 -7.47 5.76 -3.49
C ASP A 96 -7.88 4.42 -4.11
N SER A 97 -9.19 4.19 -4.25
CA SER A 97 -9.74 3.02 -4.95
C SER A 97 -9.20 1.65 -4.47
N GLY A 98 -8.68 1.59 -3.23
CA GLY A 98 -8.10 0.40 -2.60
C GLY A 98 -9.02 -0.25 -1.54
N TRP A 99 -10.26 0.23 -1.44
CA TRP A 99 -11.26 -0.25 -0.49
C TRP A 99 -12.20 -1.25 -1.16
N PHE A 100 -11.83 -2.51 -1.12
CA PHE A 100 -12.63 -3.60 -1.68
C PHE A 100 -13.61 -4.18 -0.64
N LEU A 101 -14.70 -4.76 -1.15
CA LEU A 101 -15.68 -5.52 -0.37
C LEU A 101 -15.58 -7.00 -0.76
N ASP A 102 -15.61 -7.89 0.23
CA ASP A 102 -15.69 -9.35 0.12
C ASP A 102 -17.15 -9.81 -0.08
N ASN A 103 -17.87 -9.13 -0.98
CA ASN A 103 -19.24 -9.47 -1.28
C ASN A 103 -19.30 -10.65 -2.25
N LYS A 104 -20.35 -11.47 -2.11
CA LYS A 104 -20.64 -12.52 -3.09
C LYS A 104 -20.76 -11.92 -4.49
N GLN A 105 -20.09 -12.55 -5.46
CA GLN A 105 -20.22 -12.17 -6.86
C GLN A 105 -21.68 -12.28 -7.34
N TYR A 106 -22.11 -11.34 -8.19
CA TYR A 106 -23.45 -11.36 -8.78
C TYR A 106 -23.71 -12.62 -9.62
N ARG A 107 -22.68 -13.12 -10.32
CA ARG A 107 -22.66 -14.42 -10.98
C ARG A 107 -21.47 -15.21 -10.44
N SER A 108 -21.73 -16.40 -9.94
CA SER A 108 -20.67 -17.31 -9.53
C SER A 108 -19.91 -17.76 -10.77
N THR A 109 -18.62 -17.48 -10.80
CA THR A 109 -17.71 -17.95 -11.85
C THR A 109 -16.58 -18.75 -11.22
N ASP A 110 -16.18 -19.82 -11.89
CA ASP A 110 -15.01 -20.60 -11.46
C ASP A 110 -13.74 -19.74 -11.50
N CYS A 111 -12.94 -19.83 -10.44
CA CYS A 111 -11.69 -19.07 -10.27
C CYS A 111 -10.57 -19.65 -11.16
N HIS A 112 -10.72 -19.49 -12.48
CA HIS A 112 -9.71 -19.86 -13.48
C HIS A 112 -8.83 -18.69 -13.92
N SER A 113 -9.29 -17.44 -13.72
CA SER A 113 -8.54 -16.23 -14.05
C SER A 113 -8.53 -15.24 -12.88
N THR A 114 -7.48 -14.43 -12.79
CA THR A 114 -7.31 -13.43 -11.72
C THR A 114 -8.42 -12.39 -11.69
N ILE A 115 -9.06 -12.12 -12.83
CA ILE A 115 -10.10 -11.10 -12.98
C ILE A 115 -11.49 -11.65 -12.63
N SER A 116 -11.74 -12.93 -12.90
CA SER A 116 -13.03 -13.59 -12.63
C SER A 116 -13.13 -14.21 -11.24
N CYS A 117 -12.01 -14.32 -10.52
CA CYS A 117 -12.00 -14.94 -9.20
C CYS A 117 -12.76 -14.10 -8.17
N ASP A 118 -13.44 -14.76 -7.25
CA ASP A 118 -14.02 -14.09 -6.08
C ASP A 118 -12.89 -13.35 -5.32
N PRO A 119 -13.07 -12.07 -4.96
CA PRO A 119 -12.02 -11.29 -4.30
C PRO A 119 -11.50 -11.97 -3.03
N THR A 120 -12.38 -12.63 -2.28
CA THR A 120 -12.03 -13.35 -1.06
C THR A 120 -11.12 -14.53 -1.37
N GLU A 121 -11.50 -15.33 -2.37
CA GLU A 121 -10.74 -16.52 -2.76
C GLU A 121 -9.39 -16.14 -3.39
N ALA A 122 -9.36 -15.07 -4.20
CA ALA A 122 -8.14 -14.54 -4.79
C ALA A 122 -7.12 -14.13 -3.72
N ILE A 123 -7.55 -13.36 -2.71
CA ILE A 123 -6.68 -12.96 -1.59
C ILE A 123 -6.31 -14.15 -0.71
N ARG A 124 -7.26 -15.05 -0.42
CA ARG A 124 -7.00 -16.25 0.40
C ARG A 124 -5.92 -17.15 -0.22
N ARG A 125 -5.88 -17.27 -1.55
CA ARG A 125 -4.80 -17.95 -2.27
C ARG A 125 -3.52 -17.11 -2.29
N GLY A 126 -3.65 -15.82 -2.61
CA GLY A 126 -2.53 -14.89 -2.74
C GLY A 126 -1.70 -14.77 -1.47
N ILE A 127 -2.34 -14.63 -0.30
CA ILE A 127 -1.66 -14.38 0.98
C ILE A 127 -0.62 -15.46 1.31
N ARG A 128 -0.93 -16.73 0.99
CA ARG A 128 -0.02 -17.87 1.19
C ARG A 128 1.07 -17.89 0.13
N TYR A 129 0.70 -17.65 -1.11
CA TYR A 129 1.62 -17.71 -2.24
C TYR A 129 2.68 -16.59 -2.21
N TRP A 130 2.29 -15.40 -1.74
CA TRP A 130 3.17 -14.23 -1.66
C TRP A 130 3.99 -14.20 -0.36
N GLY A 131 3.68 -15.06 0.61
CA GLY A 131 4.18 -14.94 1.98
C GLY A 131 3.92 -13.55 2.53
N SER A 132 2.66 -13.13 2.45
CA SER A 132 2.24 -11.78 2.80
C SER A 132 2.37 -11.48 4.27
N VAL A 133 2.68 -10.21 4.57
CA VAL A 133 2.67 -9.64 5.91
C VAL A 133 1.62 -8.52 5.99
N VAL A 134 0.67 -8.70 6.90
CA VAL A 134 -0.40 -7.73 7.18
C VAL A 134 -0.10 -6.94 8.46
N PRO A 135 -0.83 -5.82 8.75
CA PRO A 135 -0.67 -5.09 10.01
C PRO A 135 -0.89 -5.99 11.22
N GLU A 136 -0.03 -5.86 12.23
CA GLU A 136 -0.05 -6.74 13.41
C GLU A 136 -1.35 -6.66 14.19
N SER A 137 -1.89 -5.45 14.37
CA SER A 137 -3.16 -5.21 15.05
C SER A 137 -4.32 -5.91 14.33
N CYS A 138 -4.31 -5.91 13.00
CA CYS A 138 -5.31 -6.63 12.20
C CYS A 138 -5.10 -8.15 12.29
N ARG A 139 -3.86 -8.63 12.20
CA ARG A 139 -3.52 -10.06 12.33
C ARG A 139 -4.04 -10.65 13.63
N GLN A 140 -3.86 -9.93 14.74
CA GLN A 140 -4.32 -10.36 16.07
C GLN A 140 -5.84 -10.45 16.17
N THR A 141 -6.57 -9.68 15.35
CA THR A 141 -8.04 -9.72 15.29
C THR A 141 -8.55 -10.90 14.43
N HIS A 142 -7.75 -11.35 13.47
CA HIS A 142 -8.12 -12.35 12.46
C HIS A 142 -7.10 -13.50 12.36
N ILE A 143 -6.74 -14.11 13.50
CA ILE A 143 -5.75 -15.20 13.56
C ILE A 143 -6.20 -16.37 12.67
N GLY A 144 -5.33 -16.79 11.74
CA GLY A 144 -5.60 -17.87 10.78
C GLY A 144 -6.47 -17.46 9.58
N GLU A 145 -6.98 -16.22 9.58
CA GLU A 145 -7.76 -15.63 8.50
C GLU A 145 -7.23 -14.25 8.13
N GLU A 146 -5.91 -14.12 8.02
CA GLU A 146 -5.21 -12.85 7.81
C GLU A 146 -5.59 -12.18 6.47
N TRP A 147 -6.18 -12.93 5.54
CA TRP A 147 -6.76 -12.41 4.29
C TRP A 147 -7.84 -11.34 4.56
N ASN A 148 -8.49 -11.36 5.73
CA ASN A 148 -9.43 -10.34 6.17
C ASN A 148 -8.79 -8.93 6.17
N CYS A 149 -7.49 -8.83 6.43
CA CYS A 149 -6.77 -7.56 6.52
C CYS A 149 -6.56 -6.85 5.17
N PHE A 150 -6.87 -7.50 4.05
CA PHE A 150 -6.85 -6.87 2.73
C PHE A 150 -8.14 -6.07 2.45
N PHE A 151 -9.18 -6.28 3.24
CA PHE A 151 -10.45 -5.57 3.10
C PHE A 151 -10.45 -4.33 3.97
N GLY A 152 -10.59 -3.18 3.32
CA GLY A 152 -10.42 -1.88 3.97
C GLY A 152 -11.26 -1.72 5.23
N TYR A 153 -12.52 -2.17 5.21
CA TYR A 153 -13.44 -2.04 6.34
C TYR A 153 -13.08 -2.91 7.56
N LYS A 154 -12.26 -3.95 7.37
CA LYS A 154 -11.75 -4.82 8.44
C LYS A 154 -10.42 -4.32 9.00
N VAL A 155 -9.51 -3.88 8.13
CA VAL A 155 -8.19 -3.41 8.55
C VAL A 155 -8.21 -2.00 9.14
N TYR A 156 -9.00 -1.08 8.55
CA TYR A 156 -8.99 0.33 8.92
C TYR A 156 -9.26 0.61 10.41
N PRO A 157 -10.23 -0.05 11.08
CA PRO A 157 -10.45 0.13 12.53
C PRO A 157 -9.26 -0.28 13.40
N THR A 158 -8.35 -1.11 12.88
CA THR A 158 -7.18 -1.64 13.62
C THR A 158 -5.92 -0.79 13.43
N LEU A 159 -5.93 0.17 12.49
CA LEU A 159 -4.76 0.98 12.18
C LEU A 159 -4.49 2.00 13.29
N LYS A 160 -3.22 2.07 13.73
CA LYS A 160 -2.74 3.02 14.74
C LYS A 160 -2.60 4.42 14.15
N SER A 161 -2.19 4.51 12.89
CA SER A 161 -2.10 5.76 12.14
C SER A 161 -3.48 6.36 11.93
N LYS A 162 -3.91 7.21 12.88
CA LYS A 162 -5.22 7.89 12.86
C LYS A 162 -5.41 8.89 11.71
N SER A 163 -4.45 8.97 10.78
CA SER A 163 -4.42 9.91 9.66
C SER A 163 -4.43 9.22 8.29
N VAL A 164 -5.03 8.02 8.19
CA VAL A 164 -5.35 7.44 6.89
C VAL A 164 -6.63 8.11 6.37
N SER A 165 -6.51 8.94 5.34
CA SER A 165 -7.64 9.52 4.64
C SER A 165 -7.99 8.64 3.45
N MET A 166 -9.28 8.35 3.28
CA MET A 166 -9.77 7.61 2.12
C MET A 166 -10.41 8.56 1.12
N LEU A 167 -10.09 8.37 -0.16
CA LEU A 167 -10.73 9.10 -1.24
C LEU A 167 -11.50 8.12 -2.12
N PHE A 168 -12.82 8.31 -2.17
CA PHE A 168 -13.74 7.55 -3.02
C PHE A 168 -14.03 8.24 -4.35
N TYR A 169 -13.60 9.49 -4.54
CA TYR A 169 -13.93 10.31 -5.71
C TYR A 169 -12.74 10.41 -6.68
N PHE A 170 -12.96 9.94 -7.92
CA PHE A 170 -12.11 10.15 -9.11
C PHE A 170 -11.85 11.64 -9.46
N ILE A 171 -12.48 12.60 -8.76
CA ILE A 171 -12.68 13.96 -9.28
C ILE A 171 -11.70 15.00 -8.68
N PHE A 172 -11.06 14.76 -7.53
CA PHE A 172 -10.23 15.80 -6.87
C PHE A 172 -8.72 15.66 -6.98
N ILE A 173 -8.20 14.62 -7.64
CA ILE A 173 -6.77 14.43 -7.78
C ILE A 173 -6.37 14.19 -9.24
N ARG A 174 -6.63 15.15 -10.13
CA ARG A 174 -5.85 15.18 -11.37
C ARG A 174 -4.38 15.46 -11.08
N TRP A 175 -4.06 16.34 -10.13
CA TRP A 175 -2.69 16.88 -10.03
C TRP A 175 -1.68 15.98 -9.29
N ILE A 176 -2.01 15.42 -8.11
CA ILE A 176 -1.07 14.55 -7.35
C ILE A 176 -0.89 13.18 -8.03
N MET A 177 -1.92 12.72 -8.75
CA MET A 177 -1.92 11.43 -9.43
C MET A 177 -1.61 11.52 -10.91
N TYR A 178 -1.41 12.70 -11.51
CA TYR A 178 -1.16 12.82 -12.97
C TYR A 178 0.04 11.96 -13.41
N GLU A 179 1.06 11.83 -12.56
CA GLU A 179 2.22 10.94 -12.77
C GLU A 179 1.82 9.46 -12.81
N CYS A 180 1.06 8.97 -11.82
CA CYS A 180 0.57 7.57 -11.78
C CYS A 180 -0.47 7.31 -12.87
N TYR A 181 -1.42 8.23 -13.10
CA TYR A 181 -2.46 8.10 -14.12
C TYR A 181 -1.86 8.12 -15.54
N SER A 182 -0.86 8.97 -15.80
CA SER A 182 -0.20 9.04 -17.12
C SER A 182 0.66 7.81 -17.41
N THR A 183 1.24 7.15 -16.38
CA THR A 183 1.94 5.86 -16.58
C THR A 183 0.98 4.67 -16.60
N SER A 184 -0.10 4.66 -15.82
CA SER A 184 -1.13 3.61 -15.85
C SER A 184 -1.83 3.49 -17.21
N TYR A 185 -2.06 4.60 -17.92
CA TYR A 185 -2.61 4.56 -19.29
C TYR A 185 -1.60 4.08 -20.35
N LEU A 186 -0.29 4.24 -20.10
CA LEU A 186 0.76 3.77 -20.99
C LEU A 186 1.21 2.32 -20.71
N LEU A 187 1.02 1.82 -19.48
CA LEU A 187 1.56 0.53 -19.01
C LEU A 187 0.55 -0.42 -18.34
N GLY A 188 -0.72 -0.02 -18.15
CA GLY A 188 -1.77 -0.91 -17.63
C GLY A 188 -1.61 -1.37 -16.17
N GLY A 189 -0.93 -0.60 -15.31
CA GLY A 189 -0.59 -1.02 -13.93
C GLY A 189 -1.16 -0.14 -12.80
N SER A 190 -1.29 -0.72 -11.59
CA SER A 190 -1.54 0.00 -10.32
C SER A 190 -0.25 0.70 -9.83
N CYS A 191 -0.35 1.77 -9.02
CA CYS A 191 0.85 2.45 -8.48
C CYS A 191 0.73 2.98 -7.03
N MET A 192 1.90 3.23 -6.45
CA MET A 192 2.13 3.82 -5.13
C MET A 192 3.08 5.03 -5.25
N SER A 193 2.81 6.09 -4.50
CA SER A 193 3.61 7.32 -4.42
C SER A 193 3.88 7.69 -2.96
N ALA A 194 5.10 8.12 -2.67
CA ALA A 194 5.46 8.73 -1.40
C ALA A 194 5.61 10.24 -1.59
N ILE A 195 4.86 11.03 -0.83
CA ILE A 195 4.89 12.48 -0.87
C ILE A 195 5.37 12.98 0.49
N THR A 196 6.43 13.76 0.51
CA THR A 196 6.88 14.46 1.71
C THR A 196 6.44 15.91 1.64
N THR A 197 6.07 16.50 2.77
CA THR A 197 5.77 17.93 2.83
C THR A 197 6.71 18.66 3.80
N GLY A 198 7.44 19.63 3.24
CA GLY A 198 7.95 20.81 3.95
C GLY A 198 9.45 20.85 4.29
N LYS A 199 10.01 22.05 4.15
CA LYS A 199 10.67 22.77 5.25
C LYS A 199 9.60 23.62 5.95
#